data_AF-A0A3A1YJU0-F1
#
_entry.id   AF-A0A3A1YJU0-F1
#
_cell.length_a   1.000
_cell.length_b   1.000
_cell.length_c   1.000
_cell.angle_alpha   90.00
_cell.angle_beta   90.00
_cell.angle_gamma   90.00
#
_symmetry.space_group_name_H-M   'P 1'
#
loop_
_entity.id
_entity.type
_entity.pdbx_description
1 polymer ?
#
loop_
_entity_poly.entity_id
_entity_poly.type
_entity_poly.pdbx_seq_one_letter_code
_entity_poly.pdbx_strand_id
1 'polypeptide(L)'
;MLKNNLFVKAAGITSSIALALALVSCGGTSISDDDAKKFNKIYQEQALAWNFTYFAAEALGFSSVNEAEPVQQAQTIIERTLPAFYYGINNFGKVDVDDGKFKARNFNHWEFFAQTCEIALDNPSQMEKLASTAQDIEQFCKKTVFYYQLFDKAFTRDQIYTVNAQALSKHLSEREYEKAQQNKLNFTWTPLTAADLNGKAIEAYVKQ
;
A
#
# COMPACT_ATOMS: atom_id res chain seq x y z
N MET A 1 -55.28 32.04 38.33
CA MET A 1 -54.71 33.14 37.51
C MET A 1 -53.34 32.67 37.05
N LEU A 2 -53.26 32.01 35.89
CA LEU A 2 -52.94 32.54 34.56
C LEU A 2 -51.45 32.89 34.35
N LYS A 3 -50.80 32.02 33.55
CA LYS A 3 -49.72 32.24 32.56
C LYS A 3 -48.29 32.50 33.05
N ASN A 4 -47.38 31.61 32.66
CA ASN A 4 -46.24 31.87 31.74
C ASN A 4 -45.55 30.52 31.44
N ASN A 5 -45.73 29.92 30.26
CA ASN A 5 -45.07 30.15 28.97
C ASN A 5 -43.54 29.90 28.95
N LEU A 6 -43.19 28.85 28.19
CA LEU A 6 -42.11 28.76 27.18
C LEU A 6 -40.65 28.97 27.62
N PHE A 7 -39.82 27.94 27.47
CA PHE A 7 -38.99 27.74 26.26
C PHE A 7 -38.07 26.52 26.44
N VAL A 8 -38.36 25.44 25.70
CA VAL A 8 -37.43 24.35 25.44
C VAL A 8 -36.46 24.84 24.36
N LYS A 9 -35.18 25.05 24.70
CA LYS A 9 -34.10 25.23 23.73
C LYS A 9 -33.38 23.90 23.53
N ALA A 10 -33.78 23.19 22.48
CA ALA A 10 -32.98 22.12 21.89
C ALA A 10 -31.79 22.76 21.17
N ALA A 11 -30.59 22.63 21.73
CA ALA A 11 -29.34 22.96 21.04
C ALA A 11 -28.91 21.73 20.23
N GLY A 12 -29.38 21.66 18.98
CA GLY A 12 -28.85 20.75 17.99
C GLY A 12 -27.44 21.18 17.61
N ILE A 13 -26.43 20.49 18.14
CA ILE A 13 -25.07 20.57 17.63
C ILE A 13 -25.06 19.70 16.37
N THR A 14 -25.28 20.33 15.22
CA THR A 14 -24.99 19.73 13.92
C THR A 14 -23.49 19.48 13.85
N SER A 15 -23.10 18.24 14.14
CA SER A 15 -21.77 17.73 13.84
C SER A 15 -21.63 17.76 12.33
N SER A 16 -20.97 18.80 11.81
CA SER A 16 -20.49 18.82 10.44
C SER A 16 -19.43 17.74 10.32
N ILE A 17 -19.87 16.54 9.94
CA ILE A 17 -18.99 15.50 9.40
C ILE A 17 -18.38 16.13 8.15
N ALA A 18 -17.14 16.61 8.29
CA ALA A 18 -16.27 16.86 7.17
C ALA A 18 -16.07 15.49 6.50
N LEU A 19 -16.92 15.23 5.51
CA LEU A 19 -16.79 14.12 4.58
C LEU A 19 -15.44 14.34 3.90
N ALA A 20 -14.41 13.67 4.40
CA ALA A 20 -13.14 13.59 3.72
C ALA A 20 -13.46 13.05 2.33
N LEU A 21 -13.27 13.91 1.32
CA LEU A 21 -13.26 13.54 -0.07
C LEU A 21 -12.29 12.37 -0.21
N ALA A 22 -12.84 11.15 -0.21
CA ALA A 22 -12.22 10.05 -0.88
C ALA A 22 -12.23 10.45 -2.36
N LEU A 23 -11.17 11.15 -2.78
CA LEU A 23 -10.79 11.23 -4.17
C LEU A 23 -10.46 9.80 -4.59
N VAL A 24 -11.51 9.07 -4.95
CA VAL A 24 -11.39 7.93 -5.86
C VAL A 24 -10.95 8.59 -7.16
N SER A 25 -9.62 8.70 -7.36
CA SER A 25 -9.09 9.07 -8.66
C SER A 25 -9.42 7.92 -9.61
N CYS A 26 -10.54 8.06 -10.33
CA CYS A 26 -10.74 7.33 -11.56
C CYS A 26 -9.51 7.59 -12.44
N GLY A 27 -8.82 6.50 -12.80
CA GLY A 27 -7.54 6.46 -13.52
C GLY A 27 -7.25 7.67 -14.40
N GLY A 28 -6.48 8.62 -13.86
CA GLY A 28 -5.92 9.69 -14.66
C GLY A 28 -4.97 9.07 -15.68
N THR A 29 -5.20 9.33 -16.97
CA THR A 29 -4.32 8.85 -18.06
C THR A 29 -3.05 9.70 -18.22
N SER A 30 -2.81 10.62 -17.29
CA SER A 30 -1.71 11.60 -17.37
C SER A 30 -1.16 11.93 -16.00
N ILE A 31 0.16 12.08 -15.92
CA ILE A 31 0.91 12.52 -14.74
C ILE A 31 0.98 14.04 -14.76
N SER A 32 0.50 14.66 -13.67
CA SER A 32 0.63 16.10 -13.47
C SER A 32 2.07 16.49 -13.12
N ASP A 33 2.44 17.76 -13.31
CA ASP A 33 3.80 18.22 -12.98
C ASP A 33 4.10 18.12 -11.47
N ASP A 34 3.07 18.28 -10.63
CA ASP A 34 3.21 18.14 -9.18
C ASP A 34 3.37 16.66 -8.78
N ASP A 35 2.67 15.74 -9.44
CA ASP A 35 2.88 14.31 -9.25
C ASP A 35 4.27 13.87 -9.72
N ALA A 36 4.76 14.41 -10.84
CA ALA A 36 6.12 14.13 -11.31
C ALA A 36 7.19 14.64 -10.32
N LYS A 37 7.02 15.83 -9.75
CA LYS A 37 7.91 16.35 -8.69
C LYS A 37 7.86 15.49 -7.44
N LYS A 38 6.65 15.10 -7.00
CA LYS A 38 6.45 14.22 -5.85
C LYS A 38 7.09 12.85 -6.08
N PHE A 39 6.92 12.29 -7.27
CA PHE A 39 7.54 11.04 -7.70
C PHE A 39 9.06 11.13 -7.62
N ASN A 40 9.67 12.16 -8.21
CA ASN A 40 11.13 12.34 -8.15
C ASN A 40 11.62 12.43 -6.70
N LYS A 41 10.94 13.23 -5.86
CA LYS A 41 11.29 13.33 -4.43
C LYS A 41 11.27 11.96 -3.73
N ILE A 42 10.17 11.21 -3.88
CA ILE A 42 10.03 9.88 -3.29
C ILE A 42 11.09 8.91 -3.84
N TYR A 43 11.38 8.98 -5.14
CA TYR A 43 12.41 8.15 -5.77
C TYR A 43 13.77 8.35 -5.10
N GLN A 44 14.22 9.60 -4.96
CA GLN A 44 15.51 9.90 -4.32
C GLN A 44 15.58 9.40 -2.87
N GLU A 45 14.45 9.37 -2.17
CA GLU A 45 14.38 8.92 -0.77
C GLU A 45 14.29 7.39 -0.62
N GLN A 46 13.62 6.68 -1.55
CA GLN A 46 13.20 5.29 -1.33
C GLN A 46 13.75 4.28 -2.35
N ALA A 47 14.23 4.71 -3.52
CA ALA A 47 14.56 3.80 -4.63
C ALA A 47 15.59 2.74 -4.27
N LEU A 48 16.60 3.07 -3.44
CA LEU A 48 17.61 2.11 -3.00
C LEU A 48 16.98 0.96 -2.16
N ALA A 49 16.14 1.30 -1.19
CA ALA A 49 15.46 0.31 -0.35
C ALA A 49 14.50 -0.57 -1.16
N TRP A 50 13.77 0.04 -2.10
CA TRP A 50 12.88 -0.69 -2.98
C TRP A 50 13.62 -1.60 -3.96
N ASN A 51 14.72 -1.14 -4.57
CA ASN A 51 15.56 -1.99 -5.41
C ASN A 51 16.13 -3.19 -4.64
N PHE A 52 16.57 -2.98 -3.39
CA PHE A 52 17.00 -4.10 -2.55
C PHE A 52 15.85 -5.08 -2.27
N THR A 53 14.65 -4.57 -2.02
CA THR A 53 13.44 -5.38 -1.81
C THR A 53 13.09 -6.19 -3.07
N TYR A 54 13.18 -5.57 -4.25
CA TYR A 54 12.97 -6.23 -5.54
C TYR A 54 14.01 -7.33 -5.75
N PHE A 55 15.30 -7.01 -5.54
CA PHE A 55 16.37 -8.00 -5.64
C PHE A 55 16.15 -9.20 -4.71
N ALA A 56 15.72 -8.96 -3.47
CA ALA A 56 15.41 -10.03 -2.52
C ALA A 56 14.24 -10.90 -3.00
N ALA A 57 13.18 -10.30 -3.58
CA ALA A 57 12.07 -11.04 -4.15
C ALA A 57 12.49 -11.85 -5.40
N GLU A 58 13.31 -11.28 -6.28
CA GLU A 58 13.88 -11.98 -7.44
C GLU A 58 14.77 -13.15 -7.01
N ALA A 59 15.58 -12.99 -5.96
CA ALA A 59 16.41 -14.06 -5.40
C ALA A 59 15.59 -15.22 -4.80
N LEU A 60 14.35 -14.94 -4.37
CA LEU A 60 13.38 -15.96 -3.95
C LEU A 60 12.61 -16.58 -5.14
N GLY A 61 12.88 -16.13 -6.36
CA GLY A 61 12.28 -16.62 -7.60
C GLY A 61 11.03 -15.87 -8.07
N PHE A 62 10.61 -14.80 -7.38
CA PHE A 62 9.54 -13.92 -7.87
C PHE A 62 10.08 -12.98 -8.95
N SER A 63 10.39 -13.54 -10.11
CA SER A 63 11.04 -12.82 -11.22
C SER A 63 10.06 -11.92 -11.97
N SER A 64 10.48 -10.67 -12.20
CA SER A 64 9.76 -9.70 -13.03
C SER A 64 10.03 -9.85 -14.54
N VAL A 65 10.99 -10.71 -14.91
CA VAL A 65 11.50 -10.86 -16.29
C VAL A 65 11.40 -12.26 -16.85
N ASN A 66 11.39 -13.28 -15.98
CA ASN A 66 11.25 -14.68 -16.37
C ASN A 66 9.79 -15.10 -16.21
N GLU A 67 9.44 -16.21 -16.86
CA GLU A 67 8.15 -16.86 -16.65
C GLU A 67 7.96 -17.21 -15.16
N ALA A 68 6.72 -17.11 -14.70
CA ALA A 68 6.37 -17.43 -13.32
C ALA A 68 6.52 -18.94 -13.09
N GLU A 69 7.23 -19.33 -12.03
CA GLU A 69 7.42 -20.72 -11.63
C GLU A 69 7.05 -20.92 -10.16
N PRO A 70 6.55 -22.10 -9.77
CA PRO A 70 6.30 -22.42 -8.38
C PRO A 70 7.56 -22.39 -7.51
N VAL A 71 7.70 -21.38 -6.67
CA VAL A 71 8.92 -21.13 -5.88
C VAL A 71 8.76 -21.50 -4.42
N GLN A 72 7.56 -21.35 -3.85
CA GLN A 72 7.33 -21.50 -2.41
C GLN A 72 5.95 -22.08 -2.09
N GLN A 73 5.82 -22.72 -0.94
CA GLN A 73 4.53 -23.15 -0.40
C GLN A 73 3.68 -21.93 -0.04
N ALA A 74 2.35 -22.02 -0.21
CA ALA A 74 1.42 -20.90 0.06
C ALA A 74 1.63 -20.28 1.45
N GLN A 75 1.79 -21.12 2.48
CA GLN A 75 2.01 -20.66 3.85
C GLN A 75 3.34 -19.89 4.01
N THR A 76 4.39 -20.28 3.30
CA THR A 76 5.68 -19.55 3.31
C THR A 76 5.53 -18.17 2.70
N ILE A 77 4.75 -18.07 1.61
CA ILE A 77 4.47 -16.78 0.96
C ILE A 77 3.74 -15.85 1.94
N ILE A 78 2.70 -16.35 2.60
CA ILE A 78 1.85 -15.57 3.51
C ILE A 78 2.60 -15.15 4.79
N GLU A 79 3.31 -16.08 5.43
CA GLU A 79 3.89 -15.81 6.75
C GLU A 79 5.28 -15.16 6.69
N ARG A 80 5.97 -15.26 5.56
CA ARG A 80 7.36 -14.80 5.45
C ARG A 80 7.55 -13.83 4.31
N THR A 81 7.24 -14.24 3.09
CA THR A 81 7.61 -13.48 1.89
C THR A 81 6.85 -12.17 1.80
N LEU A 82 5.52 -12.20 1.94
CA LEU A 82 4.70 -10.99 1.92
C LEU A 82 5.10 -10.05 3.08
N PRO A 83 5.12 -10.47 4.37
CA PRO A 83 5.60 -9.61 5.44
C PRO A 83 7.00 -9.03 5.22
N ALA A 84 7.96 -9.81 4.73
CA ALA A 84 9.31 -9.33 4.45
C ALA A 84 9.34 -8.31 3.30
N PHE A 85 8.56 -8.53 2.23
CA PHE A 85 8.42 -7.58 1.13
C PHE A 85 7.81 -6.27 1.64
N TYR A 86 6.69 -6.35 2.38
CA TYR A 86 6.03 -5.18 2.97
C TYR A 86 6.94 -4.43 3.95
N TYR A 87 7.76 -5.14 4.72
CA TYR A 87 8.77 -4.54 5.60
C TYR A 87 9.85 -3.78 4.79
N GLY A 88 10.31 -4.36 3.68
CA GLY A 88 11.28 -3.75 2.77
C GLY A 88 10.75 -2.52 2.04
N ILE A 89 9.54 -2.55 1.47
CA ILE A 89 8.94 -1.36 0.82
C ILE A 89 8.60 -0.25 1.81
N ASN A 90 8.36 -0.60 3.08
CA ASN A 90 8.24 0.38 4.15
C ASN A 90 9.60 0.92 4.63
N ASN A 91 10.70 0.55 3.97
CA ASN A 91 12.07 0.98 4.25
C ASN A 91 12.46 0.75 5.72
N PHE A 92 12.05 -0.40 6.29
CA PHE A 92 12.36 -0.75 7.68
C PHE A 92 11.90 0.33 8.70
N GLY A 93 10.95 1.17 8.26
CA GLY A 93 10.60 2.43 8.90
C GLY A 93 9.57 2.27 10.01
N LYS A 94 9.36 3.35 10.75
CA LYS A 94 8.36 3.41 11.81
C LYS A 94 6.94 3.48 11.24
N VAL A 95 6.00 2.94 12.00
CA VAL A 95 4.57 3.15 11.81
C VAL A 95 4.14 4.39 12.57
N ASP A 96 3.27 5.21 11.98
CA ASP A 96 2.54 6.24 12.71
C ASP A 96 1.15 5.68 13.08
N VAL A 97 0.82 5.65 14.37
CA VAL A 97 -0.57 5.42 14.83
C VAL A 97 -1.10 6.73 15.38
N ASP A 98 -2.03 7.33 14.65
CA ASP A 98 -2.51 8.68 14.94
C ASP A 98 -4.03 8.73 14.80
N ASP A 99 -4.71 9.28 15.81
CA ASP A 99 -6.18 9.31 15.92
C ASP A 99 -6.86 7.97 15.63
N GLY A 100 -6.27 6.86 16.10
CA GLY A 100 -6.79 5.51 15.88
C GLY A 100 -6.70 5.06 14.42
N LYS A 101 -5.76 5.61 13.63
CA LYS A 101 -5.49 5.19 12.26
C LYS A 101 -4.08 4.63 12.15
N PHE A 102 -3.97 3.44 11.59
CA PHE A 102 -2.67 2.88 11.20
C PHE A 102 -2.18 3.56 9.92
N LYS A 103 -1.01 4.18 9.97
CA LYS A 103 -0.38 4.87 8.83
C LYS A 103 0.99 4.27 8.54
N ALA A 104 1.07 3.46 7.49
CA ALA A 104 2.33 3.03 6.89
C ALA A 104 2.73 4.07 5.82
N ARG A 105 3.46 5.12 6.22
CA ARG A 105 3.75 6.27 5.34
C ARG A 105 4.47 5.87 4.06
N ASN A 106 5.47 5.00 4.18
CA ASN A 106 6.27 4.54 3.05
C ASN A 106 5.49 3.60 2.14
N PHE A 107 4.53 2.84 2.69
CA PHE A 107 3.58 2.08 1.88
C PHE A 107 2.72 3.00 0.99
N ASN A 108 2.15 4.08 1.53
CA ASN A 108 1.39 5.04 0.72
C ASN A 108 2.26 5.69 -0.39
N HIS A 109 3.54 5.92 -0.12
CA HIS A 109 4.48 6.39 -1.14
C HIS A 109 4.68 5.34 -2.22
N TRP A 110 4.85 4.07 -1.85
CA TRP A 110 5.00 2.96 -2.79
C TRP A 110 3.76 2.76 -3.67
N GLU A 111 2.55 2.84 -3.12
CA GLU A 111 1.31 2.77 -3.90
C GLU A 111 1.20 3.90 -4.91
N PHE A 112 1.43 5.14 -4.47
CA PHE A 112 1.47 6.30 -5.36
C PHE A 112 2.49 6.10 -6.49
N PHE A 113 3.66 5.56 -6.13
CA PHE A 113 4.73 5.30 -7.08
C PHE A 113 4.33 4.25 -8.12
N ALA A 114 3.74 3.13 -7.68
CA ALA A 114 3.27 2.06 -8.53
C ALA A 114 2.19 2.53 -9.52
N GLN A 115 1.20 3.29 -9.04
CA GLN A 115 0.15 3.85 -9.89
C GLN A 115 0.71 4.85 -10.92
N THR A 116 1.66 5.69 -10.50
CA THR A 116 2.33 6.64 -11.40
C THR A 116 3.15 5.90 -12.46
N CYS A 117 3.85 4.83 -12.07
CA CYS A 117 4.58 3.97 -13.00
C CYS A 117 3.66 3.21 -13.96
N GLU A 118 2.48 2.76 -13.52
CA GLU A 118 1.47 2.11 -14.39
C GLU A 118 1.05 3.08 -15.52
N ILE A 119 0.72 4.33 -15.17
CA ILE A 119 0.40 5.39 -16.15
C ILE A 119 1.58 5.67 -17.10
N ALA A 120 2.80 5.72 -16.57
CA ALA A 120 4.00 6.01 -17.36
C ALA A 120 4.33 4.90 -18.36
N LEU A 121 4.21 3.64 -17.95
CA LEU A 121 4.51 2.49 -18.82
C LEU A 121 3.52 2.37 -19.98
N ASP A 122 2.27 2.77 -19.77
CA ASP A 122 1.24 2.78 -20.80
C ASP A 122 1.34 3.97 -21.77
N ASN A 123 2.15 4.99 -21.46
CA ASN A 123 2.27 6.20 -22.26
C ASN A 123 3.72 6.75 -22.32
N PRO A 124 4.44 6.59 -23.44
CA PRO A 124 5.82 7.06 -23.58
C PRO A 124 6.04 8.54 -23.24
N SER A 125 5.06 9.41 -23.52
CA SER A 125 5.16 10.84 -23.18
C SER A 125 5.12 11.08 -21.67
N GLN A 126 4.43 10.23 -20.92
CA GLN A 126 4.41 10.27 -19.46
C GLN A 126 5.69 9.65 -18.89
N MET A 127 6.22 8.59 -19.50
CA MET A 127 7.54 8.06 -19.13
C MET A 127 8.65 9.10 -19.30
N GLU A 128 8.63 9.90 -20.37
CA GLU A 128 9.61 10.97 -20.60
C GLU A 128 9.58 12.03 -19.49
N LYS A 129 8.39 12.36 -18.96
CA LYS A 129 8.28 13.25 -17.79
C LYS A 129 9.03 12.71 -16.57
N LEU A 130 9.00 11.38 -16.38
CA LEU A 130 9.71 10.72 -15.28
C LEU A 130 11.20 10.50 -15.58
N ALA A 131 11.60 10.39 -16.86
CA ALA A 131 12.95 10.07 -17.31
C ALA A 131 14.04 11.04 -16.81
N SER A 132 13.67 12.29 -16.49
CA SER A 132 14.58 13.26 -15.84
C SER A 132 15.00 12.88 -14.42
N THR A 133 14.34 11.89 -13.80
CA THR A 133 14.56 11.46 -12.41
C THR A 133 15.79 10.58 -12.25
N ALA A 134 16.01 9.62 -13.16
CA ALA A 134 17.09 8.65 -13.06
C ALA A 134 17.40 7.96 -14.39
N GLN A 135 18.63 7.51 -14.55
CA GLN A 135 18.97 6.48 -15.54
C GLN A 135 18.22 5.19 -15.16
N ASP A 136 17.56 4.55 -16.13
CA ASP A 136 16.79 3.30 -15.98
C ASP A 136 15.44 3.41 -15.23
N ILE A 137 14.82 4.59 -15.17
CA ILE A 137 13.51 4.75 -14.51
C ILE A 137 12.43 3.83 -15.09
N GLU A 138 12.49 3.53 -16.39
CA GLU A 138 11.54 2.62 -17.04
C GLU A 138 11.65 1.20 -16.46
N GLN A 139 12.87 0.69 -16.30
CA GLN A 139 13.09 -0.64 -15.73
C GLN A 139 12.68 -0.68 -14.26
N PHE A 140 12.94 0.40 -13.51
CA PHE A 140 12.46 0.53 -12.15
C PHE A 140 10.93 0.47 -12.11
N CYS A 141 10.24 1.24 -12.96
CA CYS A 141 8.79 1.22 -13.05
C CYS A 141 8.22 -0.15 -13.44
N LYS A 142 8.84 -0.87 -14.38
CA LYS A 142 8.44 -2.25 -14.73
C LYS A 142 8.45 -3.16 -13.50
N LYS A 143 9.52 -3.11 -12.69
CA LYS A 143 9.60 -3.89 -11.45
C LYS A 143 8.56 -3.44 -10.43
N THR A 144 8.40 -2.13 -10.22
CA THR A 144 7.41 -1.60 -9.26
C THR A 144 6.00 -2.06 -9.63
N VAL A 145 5.59 -1.92 -10.89
CA VAL A 145 4.25 -2.33 -11.34
C VAL A 145 4.07 -3.83 -11.25
N PHE A 146 5.07 -4.62 -11.64
CA PHE A 146 5.04 -6.07 -11.48
C PHE A 146 4.77 -6.48 -10.02
N TYR A 147 5.54 -5.98 -9.06
CA TYR A 147 5.34 -6.34 -7.64
C TYR A 147 4.07 -5.75 -7.05
N TYR A 148 3.64 -4.58 -7.51
CA TYR A 148 2.35 -4.00 -7.12
C TYR A 148 1.19 -4.90 -7.54
N GLN A 149 1.20 -5.38 -8.78
CA GLN A 149 0.19 -6.31 -9.27
C GLN A 149 0.25 -7.67 -8.56
N LEU A 150 1.46 -8.15 -8.27
CA LEU A 150 1.69 -9.45 -7.63
C LEU A 150 1.28 -9.47 -6.14
N PHE A 151 1.63 -8.44 -5.38
CA PHE A 151 1.56 -8.45 -3.91
C PHE A 151 0.55 -7.47 -3.29
N ASP A 152 -0.01 -6.53 -4.06
CA ASP A 152 -0.94 -5.52 -3.52
C ASP A 152 -2.28 -5.53 -4.25
N LYS A 153 -2.30 -5.26 -5.57
CA LYS A 153 -3.52 -5.19 -6.39
C LYS A 153 -4.37 -6.47 -6.36
N ALA A 154 -3.76 -7.61 -6.00
CA ALA A 154 -4.42 -8.91 -5.87
C ALA A 154 -5.33 -9.02 -4.63
N PHE A 155 -5.09 -8.22 -3.60
CA PHE A 155 -5.71 -8.36 -2.27
C PHE A 155 -6.61 -7.18 -1.91
N THR A 156 -7.48 -7.40 -0.93
CA THR A 156 -8.32 -6.32 -0.39
C THR A 156 -7.51 -5.36 0.47
N ARG A 157 -7.99 -4.12 0.60
CA ARG A 157 -7.32 -3.09 1.41
C ARG A 157 -7.08 -3.53 2.87
N ASP A 158 -8.04 -4.25 3.45
CA ASP A 158 -7.95 -4.78 4.81
C ASP A 158 -6.90 -5.89 4.95
N GLN A 159 -6.76 -6.76 3.95
CA GLN A 159 -5.69 -7.77 3.90
C GLN A 159 -4.31 -7.11 3.80
N ILE A 160 -4.18 -6.11 2.92
CA ILE A 160 -2.94 -5.34 2.72
C ILE A 160 -2.53 -4.64 4.03
N TYR A 161 -3.47 -3.99 4.72
CA TYR A 161 -3.18 -3.36 6.01
C TYR A 161 -2.85 -4.37 7.10
N THR A 162 -3.49 -5.54 7.09
CA THR A 162 -3.16 -6.64 8.01
C THR A 162 -1.72 -7.10 7.82
N VAL A 163 -1.30 -7.36 6.57
CA VAL A 163 0.08 -7.76 6.26
C VAL A 163 1.08 -6.65 6.61
N ASN A 164 0.78 -5.38 6.31
CA ASN A 164 1.61 -4.25 6.72
C ASN A 164 1.78 -4.18 8.25
N ALA A 165 0.69 -4.33 9.00
CA ALA A 165 0.72 -4.31 10.45
C ALA A 165 1.52 -5.50 11.02
N GLN A 166 1.43 -6.68 10.42
CA GLN A 166 2.28 -7.83 10.76
C GLN A 166 3.76 -7.56 10.47
N ALA A 167 4.07 -7.07 9.26
CA ALA A 167 5.41 -6.73 8.80
C ALA A 167 6.09 -5.70 9.71
N LEU A 168 5.31 -4.74 10.22
CA LEU A 168 5.79 -3.65 11.05
C LEU A 168 5.47 -3.84 12.54
N SER A 169 5.12 -5.06 12.96
CA SER A 169 4.73 -5.37 14.35
C SER A 169 5.78 -4.94 15.38
N LYS A 170 7.08 -5.01 15.05
CA LYS A 170 8.18 -4.56 15.91
C LYS A 170 8.24 -3.04 16.12
N HIS A 171 7.53 -2.27 15.29
CA HIS A 171 7.44 -0.81 15.37
C HIS A 171 6.12 -0.34 16.00
N LEU A 172 5.22 -1.26 16.30
CA LEU A 172 4.00 -1.01 17.07
C LEU A 172 4.26 -1.34 18.54
N SER A 173 3.68 -0.57 19.45
CA SER A 173 3.56 -1.06 20.83
C SER A 173 2.63 -2.27 20.87
N GLU A 174 2.80 -3.14 21.87
CA GLU A 174 1.93 -4.30 22.08
C GLU A 174 0.44 -3.91 22.06
N ARG A 175 0.08 -2.82 22.77
CA ARG A 175 -1.28 -2.29 22.80
C ARG A 175 -1.78 -1.80 21.44
N GLU A 176 -0.93 -1.20 20.61
CA GLU A 176 -1.31 -0.78 19.26
C GLU A 176 -1.50 -1.98 18.35
N TYR A 177 -0.64 -3.00 18.47
CA TYR A 177 -0.78 -4.23 17.71
C TYR A 177 -2.07 -4.99 18.07
N GLU A 178 -2.39 -5.09 19.37
CA GLU A 178 -3.68 -5.62 19.84
C GLU A 178 -4.86 -4.81 19.30
N LYS A 179 -4.77 -3.48 19.29
CA LYS A 179 -5.82 -2.63 18.68
C LYS A 179 -5.98 -2.92 17.19
N ALA A 180 -4.88 -3.15 16.47
CA ALA A 180 -4.91 -3.52 15.06
C ALA A 180 -5.72 -4.81 14.87
N GLN A 181 -5.39 -5.85 15.67
CA GLN A 181 -6.08 -7.14 15.65
C GLN A 181 -7.56 -7.08 16.06
N GLN A 182 -7.94 -6.06 16.84
CA GLN A 182 -9.31 -5.80 17.27
C GLN A 182 -10.09 -4.87 16.33
N ASN A 183 -9.57 -4.56 15.13
CA ASN A 183 -10.18 -3.65 14.16
C ASN A 183 -10.31 -2.20 14.65
N LYS A 184 -9.45 -1.78 15.59
CA LYS A 184 -9.49 -0.45 16.24
C LYS A 184 -8.52 0.56 15.63
N LEU A 185 -7.89 0.24 14.50
CA LEU A 185 -6.94 1.12 13.79
C LEU A 185 -7.44 1.57 12.40
N ASN A 186 -8.77 1.62 12.21
CA ASN A 186 -9.43 2.04 10.97
C ASN A 186 -9.18 1.11 9.76
N PHE A 187 -9.02 -0.19 10.04
CA PHE A 187 -9.06 -1.29 9.07
C PHE A 187 -9.56 -2.56 9.77
N THR A 188 -10.05 -3.54 9.01
CA THR A 188 -10.45 -4.85 9.53
C THR A 188 -9.27 -5.82 9.46
N TRP A 189 -8.86 -6.38 10.59
CA TRP A 189 -7.85 -7.41 10.67
C TRP A 189 -8.32 -8.68 9.93
N THR A 190 -7.74 -8.89 8.76
CA THR A 190 -8.11 -9.94 7.81
C THR A 190 -6.83 -10.65 7.36
N PRO A 191 -6.34 -11.65 8.13
CA PRO A 191 -5.16 -12.42 7.74
C PRO A 191 -5.37 -13.12 6.41
N LEU A 192 -4.33 -13.17 5.58
CA LEU A 192 -4.34 -13.97 4.36
C LEU A 192 -4.36 -15.46 4.68
N THR A 193 -5.06 -16.22 3.85
CA THR A 193 -5.11 -17.67 3.83
C THR A 193 -4.59 -18.20 2.49
N ALA A 194 -4.27 -19.49 2.40
CA ALA A 194 -3.85 -20.10 1.13
C ALA A 194 -4.93 -19.93 0.04
N ALA A 195 -6.21 -19.94 0.40
CA ALA A 195 -7.31 -19.73 -0.54
C ALA A 195 -7.32 -18.32 -1.16
N ASP A 196 -6.80 -17.31 -0.45
CA ASP A 196 -6.71 -15.94 -0.96
C ASP A 196 -5.68 -15.80 -2.10
N LEU A 197 -4.76 -16.76 -2.24
CA LEU A 197 -3.78 -16.78 -3.32
C LEU A 197 -4.37 -17.35 -4.63
N ASN A 198 -5.44 -18.13 -4.56
CA ASN A 198 -6.03 -18.80 -5.72
C ASN A 198 -6.70 -17.79 -6.68
N GLY A 199 -6.49 -17.97 -7.98
CA GLY A 199 -6.99 -17.08 -9.03
C GLY A 199 -6.30 -15.70 -9.06
N LYS A 200 -5.17 -15.54 -8.38
CA LYS A 200 -4.38 -14.29 -8.33
C LYS A 200 -3.06 -14.46 -9.08
N ALA A 201 -2.43 -13.35 -9.46
CA ALA A 201 -1.12 -13.37 -10.12
C ALA A 201 -0.05 -14.16 -9.32
N ILE A 202 -0.15 -14.14 -7.99
CA ILE A 202 0.77 -14.85 -7.10
C ILE A 202 0.59 -16.38 -7.11
N GLU A 203 -0.54 -16.90 -7.58
CA GLU A 203 -0.83 -18.34 -7.63
C GLU A 203 0.22 -19.11 -8.44
N ALA A 204 0.69 -18.53 -9.55
CA ALA A 204 1.71 -19.13 -10.41
C ALA A 204 3.05 -19.40 -9.68
N TYR A 205 3.26 -18.74 -8.54
CA TYR A 205 4.45 -18.87 -7.70
C TYR A 205 4.26 -19.85 -6.53
N VAL A 206 3.06 -20.42 -6.37
CA VAL A 206 2.70 -21.34 -5.28
C VAL A 206 3.04 -22.78 -5.69
N LYS A 207 3.85 -23.45 -4.88
CA LYS A 207 4.11 -24.90 -4.98
C LYS A 207 2.86 -25.67 -4.59
N GLN A 208 2.47 -26.59 -5.48
CA GLN A 208 1.42 -27.58 -5.24
C GLN A 208 1.87 -28.66 -4.25
#